data_AF-A0A973D8V2-F1
#
_entry.id   AF-A0A973D8V2-F1
#
_cell.length_a   1.000
_cell.length_b   1.000
_cell.length_c   1.000
_cell.angle_alpha   90.00
_cell.angle_beta   90.00
_cell.angle_gamma   90.00
#
_symmetry.space_group_name_H-M   'P 1'
#
loop_
_entity.id
_entity.type
_entity.pdbx_description
1 polymer ?
#
loop_
_entity_poly.entity_id
_entity_poly.type
_entity_poly.pdbx_seq_one_letter_code
_entity_poly.pdbx_strand_id
1 'polypeptide(L)'
;MSLIKEWFEDSKGDTILVEQSNGVVWIMYKGFKITKSPEGYFIQDVRFSDFYNSVRPEDFEILKGEGFIRGADTISYRRNILRVEVCTKKIERLYTQRDFFKSEGLVKKLRNCQENINKSIDQLFFYKSAVSQYKNKYKLN
;
A
#
# COMPACT_ATOMS: atom_id res chain seq x y z
N MET A 1 -7.59 7.38 28.13
CA MET A 1 -6.84 8.16 27.13
C MET A 1 -7.36 7.74 25.75
N SER A 2 -7.38 8.58 24.70
CA SER A 2 -7.91 8.12 23.40
C SER A 2 -6.88 7.22 22.71
N LEU A 3 -7.33 6.07 22.16
CA LEU A 3 -6.48 5.08 21.48
C LEU A 3 -5.59 5.71 20.38
N ILE A 4 -6.14 6.67 19.64
CA ILE A 4 -5.42 7.37 18.56
C ILE A 4 -4.30 8.26 19.12
N LYS A 5 -4.48 8.81 20.32
CA LYS A 5 -3.42 9.58 21.00
C LYS A 5 -2.24 8.69 21.37
N GLU A 6 -2.51 7.49 21.90
CA GLU A 6 -1.45 6.51 22.22
C GLU A 6 -0.66 6.15 20.96
N TRP A 7 -1.36 5.80 19.87
CA TRP A 7 -0.73 5.53 18.59
C TRP A 7 0.10 6.69 18.04
N PHE A 8 -0.38 7.93 18.21
CA PHE A 8 0.35 9.09 17.74
C PHE A 8 1.69 9.25 18.48
N GLU A 9 1.68 9.08 19.81
CA GLU A 9 2.89 9.18 20.62
C GLU A 9 3.86 8.03 20.34
N ASP A 10 3.36 6.79 20.24
CA ASP A 10 4.17 5.61 19.90
C ASP A 10 4.83 5.77 18.53
N SER A 11 4.11 6.33 17.56
CA SER A 11 4.60 6.46 16.18
C SER A 11 5.69 7.51 16.02
N LYS A 12 5.85 8.46 16.96
CA LYS A 12 6.89 9.49 16.87
C LYS A 12 8.30 8.92 16.90
N GLY A 13 8.51 7.78 17.56
CA GLY A 13 9.81 7.11 17.64
C GLY A 13 10.19 6.37 16.35
N ASP A 14 9.18 5.97 15.57
CA ASP A 14 9.33 4.98 14.48
C ASP A 14 9.12 5.55 13.07
N THR A 15 8.82 6.85 12.92
CA THR A 15 8.39 7.43 11.62
C THR A 15 9.19 8.64 11.14
N ILE A 16 9.27 8.75 9.81
CA ILE A 16 10.24 9.59 9.06
C ILE A 16 9.71 11.01 8.77
N LEU A 17 8.40 11.26 8.85
CA LEU A 17 7.78 12.53 8.48
C LEU A 17 6.92 13.07 9.61
N VAL A 18 7.45 14.07 10.31
CA VAL A 18 6.73 14.92 11.25
C VAL A 18 6.72 16.32 10.66
N GLU A 19 5.57 16.80 10.24
CA GLU A 19 5.41 18.20 9.82
C GLU A 19 4.61 18.95 10.88
N GLN A 20 5.06 20.16 11.19
CA GLN A 20 4.40 21.06 12.12
C GLN A 20 4.01 22.33 11.39
N SER A 21 2.71 22.64 11.38
CA SER A 21 2.22 23.92 10.86
C SER A 21 1.02 24.36 11.71
N ASN A 22 1.06 25.60 12.20
CA ASN A 22 -0.04 26.23 12.95
C ASN A 22 -0.60 25.38 14.12
N GLY A 23 0.27 24.71 14.88
CA GLY A 23 -0.13 23.87 16.02
C GLY A 23 -0.70 22.49 15.64
N VAL A 24 -0.69 22.14 14.36
CA VAL A 24 -1.04 20.81 13.86
C VAL A 24 0.24 20.01 13.64
N VAL A 25 0.27 18.79 14.18
CA VAL A 25 1.37 17.84 13.99
C VAL A 25 0.81 16.57 13.38
N TRP A 26 1.42 16.06 12.32
CA TRP A 26 0.97 14.80 11.71
C TRP A 26 2.12 13.86 11.40
N ILE A 27 1.78 12.58 11.34
CA ILE A 27 2.66 11.46 11.01
C ILE A 27 2.04 10.71 9.84
N MET A 28 2.83 10.44 8.80
CA MET A 28 2.42 9.59 7.67
C MET A 28 3.18 8.27 7.67
N TYR A 29 2.44 7.16 7.57
CA TYR A 29 3.01 5.81 7.49
C TYR A 29 2.20 4.92 6.55
N LYS A 30 2.84 4.39 5.50
CA LYS A 30 2.26 3.46 4.51
C LYS A 30 0.88 3.88 3.96
N GLY A 31 0.70 5.19 3.77
CA GLY A 31 -0.52 5.78 3.23
C GLY A 31 -1.64 5.99 4.26
N PHE A 32 -1.33 5.90 5.56
CA PHE A 32 -2.18 6.41 6.62
C PHE A 32 -1.55 7.66 7.23
N LYS A 33 -2.39 8.60 7.63
CA LYS A 33 -1.98 9.84 8.30
C LYS A 33 -2.65 9.90 9.67
N ILE A 34 -1.88 9.99 10.75
CA ILE A 34 -2.41 10.38 12.06
C ILE A 34 -2.07 11.84 12.29
N THR A 35 -3.07 12.63 12.69
CA THR A 35 -2.92 14.06 12.97
C THR A 35 -3.32 14.36 14.40
N LYS A 36 -2.53 15.21 15.05
CA LYS A 36 -2.83 15.91 16.29
C LYS A 36 -3.15 17.37 15.95
N SER A 37 -4.37 17.81 16.25
CA SER A 37 -4.83 19.19 16.12
C SER A 37 -5.39 19.70 17.46
N PRO A 38 -5.74 21.00 17.58
CA PRO A 38 -6.46 21.50 18.76
C PRO A 38 -7.80 20.80 19.03
N GLU A 39 -8.44 20.26 17.99
CA GLU A 39 -9.73 19.55 18.08
C GLU A 39 -9.58 18.09 18.53
N GLY A 40 -8.36 17.53 18.50
CA GLY A 40 -8.07 16.18 18.97
C GLY A 40 -7.12 15.39 18.07
N TYR A 41 -7.28 14.08 18.08
CA TYR A 41 -6.45 13.14 17.31
C TYR A 41 -7.33 12.41 16.31
N PHE A 42 -6.92 12.37 15.06
CA PHE A 42 -7.66 11.70 13.98
C PHE A 42 -6.73 10.96 13.03
N ILE A 43 -7.29 9.94 12.37
CA ILE A 43 -6.60 9.11 11.40
C ILE A 43 -7.32 9.15 10.06
N GLN A 44 -6.54 9.26 8.98
CA GLN A 44 -7.02 9.35 7.61
C GLN A 44 -6.29 8.33 6.73
N ASP A 45 -7.00 7.80 5.75
CA ASP A 45 -6.45 7.04 4.63
C ASP A 45 -6.10 8.00 3.49
N VAL A 46 -4.82 8.05 3.14
CA VAL A 46 -4.26 8.92 2.08
C VAL A 46 -3.70 8.13 0.90
N ARG A 47 -4.05 6.84 0.78
CA ARG A 47 -3.54 5.96 -0.28
C ARG A 47 -4.12 6.25 -1.66
N PHE A 48 -5.19 7.03 -1.75
CA PHE A 48 -5.88 7.35 -2.99
C PHE A 48 -5.80 8.87 -3.22
N SER A 49 -5.51 9.29 -4.46
CA SER A 49 -5.14 10.67 -4.81
C SER A 49 -6.23 11.70 -4.54
N ASP A 50 -7.48 11.26 -4.42
CA ASP A 50 -8.58 12.19 -4.65
C ASP A 50 -9.04 12.88 -3.35
N PHE A 51 -8.96 12.27 -2.16
CA PHE A 51 -9.26 12.95 -0.88
C PHE A 51 -8.62 12.22 0.32
N TYR A 52 -8.32 12.98 1.40
CA TYR A 52 -8.08 12.43 2.73
C TYR A 52 -9.37 11.75 3.22
N ASN A 53 -9.47 10.43 3.06
CA ASN A 53 -10.67 9.69 3.39
C ASN A 53 -10.63 9.19 4.83
N SER A 54 -11.81 8.97 5.41
CA SER A 54 -11.93 8.18 6.65
C SER A 54 -11.34 6.79 6.42
N VAL A 55 -10.66 6.26 7.43
CA VAL A 55 -10.18 4.88 7.40
C VAL A 55 -11.37 3.94 7.29
N ARG A 56 -11.30 2.99 6.36
CA ARG A 56 -12.36 1.98 6.18
C ARG A 56 -12.57 1.23 7.51
N PRO A 57 -13.82 0.89 7.89
CA PRO A 57 -14.07 0.21 9.16
C PRO A 57 -13.23 -1.06 9.36
N GLU A 58 -13.09 -1.87 8.32
CA GLU A 58 -12.27 -3.10 8.34
C GLU A 58 -10.78 -2.83 8.62
N ASP A 59 -10.23 -1.78 8.00
CA ASP A 59 -8.84 -1.35 8.23
C ASP A 59 -8.68 -0.78 9.65
N PHE A 60 -9.69 -0.07 10.14
CA PHE A 60 -9.68 0.50 11.49
C PHE A 60 -9.69 -0.59 12.57
N GLU A 61 -10.43 -1.69 12.38
CA GLU A 61 -10.40 -2.82 13.31
C GLU A 61 -9.03 -3.52 13.33
N ILE A 62 -8.33 -3.62 12.19
CA ILE A 62 -6.96 -4.14 12.15
C ILE A 62 -6.02 -3.21 12.93
N LEU A 63 -6.12 -1.90 12.73
CA LEU A 63 -5.32 -0.93 13.48
C LEU A 63 -5.61 -1.01 14.98
N LYS A 64 -6.88 -1.18 15.36
CA LYS A 64 -7.32 -1.36 16.74
C LYS A 64 -6.70 -2.60 17.39
N GLY A 65 -6.67 -3.72 16.67
CA GLY A 65 -6.12 -4.98 17.17
C GLY A 65 -4.60 -5.04 17.23
N GLU A 66 -3.91 -4.36 16.32
CA GLU A 66 -2.46 -4.53 16.12
C GLU A 66 -1.62 -3.28 16.43
N GLY A 67 -2.25 -2.14 16.68
CA GLY A 67 -1.60 -0.83 16.76
C GLY A 67 -1.38 -0.20 15.39
N PHE A 68 -1.01 1.09 15.36
CA PHE A 68 -0.95 1.84 14.11
C PHE A 68 0.10 1.33 13.12
N ILE A 69 1.36 1.20 13.55
CA ILE A 69 2.47 0.81 12.66
C ILE A 69 2.28 -0.62 12.14
N ARG A 70 2.05 -1.58 13.05
CA ARG A 70 1.85 -2.97 12.68
C ARG A 70 0.55 -3.18 11.91
N GLY A 71 -0.55 -2.54 12.32
CA GLY A 71 -1.81 -2.62 11.58
C GLY A 71 -1.68 -2.06 10.16
N ALA A 72 -1.01 -0.93 9.97
CA ALA A 72 -0.72 -0.37 8.65
C ALA A 72 0.15 -1.31 7.79
N ASP A 73 1.14 -1.96 8.41
CA ASP A 73 1.95 -3.00 7.76
C ASP A 73 1.09 -4.19 7.33
N THR A 74 0.22 -4.69 8.19
CA THR A 74 -0.68 -5.82 7.94
C THR A 74 -1.66 -5.52 6.81
N ILE A 75 -2.25 -4.32 6.80
CA ILE A 75 -3.14 -3.88 5.72
C ILE A 75 -2.37 -3.81 4.40
N SER A 76 -1.16 -3.24 4.41
CA SER A 76 -0.30 -3.18 3.23
C SER A 76 0.05 -4.59 2.71
N TYR A 77 0.40 -5.50 3.63
CA TYR A 77 0.70 -6.90 3.32
C TYR A 77 -0.47 -7.62 2.65
N ARG A 78 -1.68 -7.57 3.25
CA ARG A 78 -2.90 -8.17 2.67
C ARG A 78 -3.16 -7.66 1.26
N ARG A 79 -3.03 -6.35 1.04
CA ARG A 79 -3.21 -5.74 -0.29
C ARG A 79 -2.14 -6.18 -1.28
N ASN A 80 -0.88 -6.30 -0.84
CA ASN A 80 0.21 -6.72 -1.72
C ASN A 80 0.07 -8.19 -2.14
N ILE A 81 -0.45 -9.07 -1.30
CA ILE A 81 -0.80 -10.45 -1.71
C ILE A 81 -1.81 -10.43 -2.86
N LEU A 82 -2.91 -9.69 -2.71
CA LEU A 82 -3.92 -9.57 -3.77
C LEU A 82 -3.34 -8.99 -5.06
N ARG A 83 -2.45 -8.00 -4.94
CA ARG A 83 -1.76 -7.40 -6.09
C ARG A 83 -0.81 -8.37 -6.79
N VAL A 84 -0.13 -9.26 -6.06
CA VAL A 84 0.68 -10.34 -6.65
C VAL A 84 -0.21 -11.24 -7.52
N GLU A 85 -1.37 -11.64 -7.02
CA GLU A 85 -2.32 -12.47 -7.78
C GLU A 85 -2.81 -11.74 -9.04
N VAL A 86 -3.25 -10.48 -8.91
CA VAL A 86 -3.72 -9.65 -10.03
C VAL A 86 -2.64 -9.46 -11.09
N CYS A 87 -1.40 -9.14 -10.68
CA CYS A 87 -0.28 -9.00 -11.61
C CYS A 87 0.04 -10.31 -12.33
N THR A 88 -0.01 -11.44 -11.63
CA THR A 88 0.24 -12.77 -12.22
C THR A 88 -0.79 -13.08 -13.31
N LYS A 89 -2.09 -12.97 -13.01
CA LYS A 89 -3.17 -13.18 -13.99
C LYS A 89 -3.08 -12.21 -15.18
N LYS A 90 -2.68 -10.95 -14.92
CA LYS A 90 -2.48 -9.94 -15.97
C LYS A 90 -1.33 -10.32 -16.91
N ILE A 91 -0.21 -10.81 -16.37
CA ILE A 91 0.95 -11.26 -17.15
C ILE A 91 0.56 -12.44 -18.04
N GLU A 92 -0.15 -13.44 -17.50
CA GLU A 92 -0.64 -14.59 -18.27
C GLU A 92 -1.50 -14.15 -19.45
N ARG A 93 -2.49 -13.28 -19.20
CA ARG A 93 -3.34 -12.71 -20.24
C ARG A 93 -2.53 -11.96 -21.31
N LEU A 94 -1.53 -11.19 -20.90
CA LEU A 94 -0.68 -10.44 -21.83
C LEU A 94 0.18 -11.37 -22.69
N TYR A 95 0.67 -12.48 -22.16
CA TYR A 95 1.38 -13.48 -22.97
C TYR A 95 0.47 -14.11 -24.03
N THR A 96 -0.76 -14.48 -23.68
CA THR A 96 -1.75 -14.95 -24.67
C THR A 96 -2.01 -13.91 -25.76
N GLN A 97 -2.17 -12.63 -25.38
CA GLN A 97 -2.35 -11.54 -26.34
C GLN A 97 -1.13 -11.31 -27.22
N ARG A 98 0.08 -11.42 -26.66
CA ARG A 98 1.33 -11.29 -27.41
C ARG A 98 1.43 -12.35 -28.49
N ASP A 99 1.11 -13.60 -28.17
CA ASP A 99 1.19 -14.71 -29.12
C ASP A 99 0.18 -14.54 -30.26
N PHE A 100 -1.04 -14.06 -29.95
CA PHE A 100 -2.02 -13.64 -30.97
C PHE A 100 -1.52 -12.49 -31.84
N PHE A 101 -1.00 -11.40 -31.26
CA PHE A 101 -0.47 -10.29 -32.07
C PHE A 101 0.73 -10.69 -32.93
N LYS A 102 1.51 -11.67 -32.48
CA LYS A 102 2.62 -12.24 -33.24
C LYS A 102 2.12 -13.05 -34.44
N SER A 103 1.06 -13.87 -34.30
CA SER A 103 0.48 -14.61 -35.43
C SER A 103 -0.13 -13.68 -36.48
N GLU A 104 -0.76 -12.59 -36.03
CA GLU A 104 -1.42 -11.61 -36.90
C GLU A 104 -0.45 -10.56 -37.50
N GLY A 105 0.86 -10.64 -37.21
CA GLY A 105 1.84 -9.66 -37.72
C GLY A 105 1.64 -8.22 -37.22
N LEU A 106 0.95 -8.03 -36.07
CA LEU A 106 0.55 -6.71 -35.57
C LEU A 106 1.68 -6.03 -34.75
N VAL A 107 2.76 -5.63 -35.43
CA VAL A 107 4.03 -5.13 -34.85
C VAL A 107 3.85 -4.07 -33.75
N LYS A 108 3.04 -3.04 -33.98
CA LYS A 108 2.83 -1.96 -32.97
C LYS A 108 2.13 -2.49 -31.72
N LYS A 109 1.10 -3.33 -31.88
CA LYS A 109 0.38 -3.94 -30.75
C LYS A 109 1.29 -4.92 -29.99
N LEU A 110 2.13 -5.65 -30.71
CA LEU A 110 3.13 -6.54 -30.13
C LEU A 110 4.12 -5.77 -29.23
N ARG A 111 4.67 -4.64 -29.70
CA ARG A 111 5.58 -3.81 -28.90
C ARG A 111 4.89 -3.27 -27.63
N ASN A 112 3.70 -2.71 -27.76
CA ASN A 112 2.94 -2.20 -26.62
C ASN A 112 2.60 -3.32 -25.61
N CYS A 113 2.28 -4.52 -26.12
CA CYS A 113 2.03 -5.68 -25.28
C CYS A 113 3.28 -6.08 -24.50
N GLN A 114 4.45 -6.11 -25.14
CA GLN A 114 5.72 -6.40 -24.49
C GLN A 114 6.08 -5.37 -23.40
N GLU A 115 5.87 -4.08 -23.66
CA GLU A 115 6.06 -3.03 -22.64
C GLU A 115 5.14 -3.24 -21.43
N ASN A 116 3.88 -3.63 -21.67
CA ASN A 116 2.92 -3.91 -20.60
C ASN A 116 3.28 -5.18 -19.81
N ILE A 117 3.86 -6.19 -20.46
CA ILE A 117 4.40 -7.38 -19.80
C ILE A 117 5.52 -6.95 -18.84
N ASN A 118 6.51 -6.22 -19.34
CA ASN A 118 7.66 -5.77 -18.54
C ASN A 118 7.20 -4.96 -17.33
N LYS A 119 6.32 -3.96 -17.53
CA LYS A 119 5.74 -3.17 -16.42
C LYS A 119 5.03 -4.03 -15.39
N SER A 120 4.28 -5.05 -15.84
CA SER A 120 3.53 -5.93 -14.95
C SER A 120 4.47 -6.88 -14.17
N ILE A 121 5.58 -7.30 -14.78
CA ILE A 121 6.64 -8.08 -14.13
C ILE A 121 7.34 -7.23 -13.05
N ASP A 122 7.69 -5.98 -13.34
CA ASP A 122 8.31 -5.09 -12.36
C ASP A 122 7.40 -4.86 -11.15
N GLN A 123 6.10 -4.64 -11.39
CA GLN A 123 5.08 -4.55 -10.35
C GLN A 123 4.98 -5.84 -9.52
N LEU A 124 4.99 -7.00 -10.19
CA LEU A 124 4.97 -8.30 -9.53
C LEU A 124 6.16 -8.47 -8.58
N PHE A 125 7.38 -8.13 -9.05
CA PHE A 125 8.58 -8.20 -8.23
C PHE A 125 8.49 -7.24 -7.03
N PHE A 126 8.07 -6.00 -7.25
CA PHE A 126 7.88 -5.04 -6.17
C PHE A 126 6.93 -5.57 -5.08
N TYR A 127 5.76 -6.10 -5.46
CA TYR A 127 4.79 -6.61 -4.49
C TYR A 127 5.27 -7.90 -3.80
N LYS A 128 5.95 -8.81 -4.52
CA LYS A 128 6.57 -10.01 -3.91
C LYS A 128 7.63 -9.64 -2.88
N SER A 129 8.48 -8.67 -3.20
CA SER A 129 9.51 -8.18 -2.28
C SER A 129 8.89 -7.54 -1.04
N ALA A 130 7.85 -6.71 -1.20
CA ALA A 130 7.14 -6.11 -0.07
C ALA A 130 6.46 -7.17 0.84
N VAL A 131 5.89 -8.22 0.24
CA VAL A 131 5.35 -9.39 0.96
C VAL A 131 6.44 -10.11 1.75
N SER A 132 7.59 -10.36 1.14
CA SER A 132 8.73 -11.01 1.81
C SER A 132 9.29 -10.15 2.95
N GLN A 133 9.42 -8.84 2.75
CA GLN A 133 9.87 -7.91 3.79
C GLN A 133 8.95 -7.92 5.01
N TYR A 134 7.62 -7.94 4.80
CA TYR A 134 6.66 -8.06 5.89
C TYR A 134 6.83 -9.37 6.67
N LYS A 135 6.91 -10.50 5.96
CA LYS A 135 7.15 -11.81 6.57
C LYS A 135 8.43 -11.85 7.40
N ASN A 136 9.51 -11.30 6.87
CA ASN A 136 10.80 -11.21 7.56
C ASN A 136 10.71 -10.30 8.79
N LYS A 137 10.10 -9.11 8.66
CA LYS A 137 9.95 -8.14 9.76
C LYS A 137 9.20 -8.74 10.95
N TYR A 138 8.15 -9.52 10.69
CA TYR A 138 7.29 -10.10 11.73
C TYR A 138 7.54 -11.59 11.98
N LYS A 139 8.63 -12.15 11.43
CA LYS A 139 9.04 -13.56 11.57
C LYS A 139 7.90 -14.56 11.26
N LEU A 140 7.14 -14.25 10.21
CA LEU A 140 6.08 -15.11 9.69
C LEU A 140 6.69 -16.03 8.63
N ASN A 141 7.14 -17.21 9.06
CA ASN A 141 7.63 -18.25 8.14
C ASN A 141 6.47 -18.90 7.39
#